data_AF-A0A1D8A3F9-F1
#
_entry.id   AF-A0A1D8A3F9-F1
#
_cell.length_a   1.000
_cell.length_b   1.000
_cell.length_c   1.000
_cell.angle_alpha   90.00
_cell.angle_beta   90.00
_cell.angle_gamma   90.00
#
_symmetry.space_group_name_H-M   'P 1'
#
loop_
_entity.id
_entity.type
_entity.pdbx_description
1 polymer ?
#
loop_
_entity_poly.entity_id
_entity_poly.type
_entity_poly.pdbx_seq_one_letter_code
_entity_poly.pdbx_strand_id
1 'polypeptide(L)'
;MILKEGARKTLAFAGCGFWLASSFMPFFGGLAKHQVQCRGRSFTGDFDDCFNDYIPLLELSAPLFVLAGLYIFMRLAFAIWSPEPGNRRMRWRLAPKDYHTGYAALAVMGGLWAFWRAALYPLDGVTAPFMGFWLGFAIWFLAGAWCAWQAGADEASSRT
;
A
#
# COMPACT_ATOMS: atom_id res chain seq x y z
N MET A 1 21.88 6.39 -2.49
CA MET A 1 21.62 7.50 -1.55
C MET A 1 21.16 6.89 -0.22
N ILE A 2 21.86 7.14 0.88
CA ILE A 2 21.46 6.60 2.20
C ILE A 2 20.41 7.54 2.80
N LEU A 3 19.15 7.10 2.88
CA LEU A 3 18.08 7.86 3.54
C LEU A 3 18.38 8.04 5.03
N LYS A 4 18.28 9.28 5.52
CA LYS A 4 18.38 9.61 6.95
C LYS A 4 17.32 8.86 7.75
N GLU A 5 17.67 8.43 8.97
CA GLU A 5 16.79 7.66 9.86
C GLU A 5 15.43 8.35 10.12
N GLY A 6 15.43 9.67 10.29
CA GLY A 6 14.19 10.44 10.45
C GLY A 6 13.26 10.35 9.24
N ALA A 7 13.81 10.41 8.02
CA ALA A 7 13.02 10.27 6.79
C ALA A 7 12.44 8.86 6.66
N ARG A 8 13.23 7.83 6.98
CA ARG A 8 12.74 6.44 7.04
C ARG A 8 11.57 6.29 8.01
N LYS A 9 11.66 6.92 9.18
CA LYS A 9 10.59 6.86 10.19
C LYS A 9 9.32 7.57 9.72
N THR A 10 9.45 8.73 9.09
CA THR A 10 8.33 9.42 8.44
C THR A 10 7.70 8.54 7.37
N LEU A 11 8.49 7.85 6.56
CA LEU A 11 7.98 6.92 5.54
C LEU A 11 7.26 5.72 6.17
N ALA A 12 7.77 5.15 7.26
CA ALA A 12 7.07 4.09 8.00
C ALA A 12 5.67 4.55 8.45
N PHE A 13 5.55 5.77 8.98
CA PHE A 13 4.25 6.36 9.35
C PHE A 13 3.38 6.70 8.14
N ALA A 14 3.97 7.22 7.06
CA ALA A 14 3.25 7.51 5.82
C ALA A 14 2.57 6.25 5.27
N GLY A 15 3.23 5.09 5.35
CA GLY A 15 2.62 3.80 5.01
C GLY A 15 1.35 3.50 5.80
N CYS A 16 1.31 3.87 7.08
CA CYS A 16 0.11 3.69 7.90
C CYS A 16 -1.03 4.60 7.42
N GLY A 17 -0.70 5.82 7.00
CA GLY A 17 -1.63 6.73 6.34
C GLY A 17 -2.16 6.14 5.02
N PHE A 18 -1.29 5.60 4.17
CA PHE A 18 -1.68 4.89 2.95
C PHE A 18 -2.59 3.69 3.25
N TRP A 19 -2.25 2.87 4.24
CA TRP A 19 -3.07 1.72 4.65
C TRP A 19 -4.47 2.16 5.07
N LEU A 20 -4.59 3.16 5.94
CA LEU A 20 -5.88 3.71 6.36
C LEU A 20 -6.67 4.29 5.18
N ALA A 21 -6.02 5.12 4.36
CA ALA A 21 -6.63 5.72 3.17
C ALA A 21 -7.09 4.67 2.15
N SER A 22 -6.43 3.51 2.08
CA SER A 22 -6.81 2.43 1.16
C SER A 22 -8.21 1.88 1.43
N SER A 23 -8.71 1.97 2.67
CA SER A 23 -10.09 1.56 3.03
C SER A 23 -11.18 2.40 2.37
N PHE A 24 -10.86 3.63 1.96
CA PHE A 24 -11.80 4.54 1.31
C PHE A 24 -11.83 4.38 -0.23
N MET A 25 -10.83 3.69 -0.80
CA MET A 25 -10.69 3.52 -2.24
C MET A 25 -11.83 2.71 -2.89
N PRO A 26 -12.41 1.67 -2.25
CA PRO A 26 -13.59 0.99 -2.78
C PRO A 26 -14.78 1.96 -2.95
N PHE A 27 -15.10 2.75 -1.92
CA PHE A 27 -16.23 3.68 -1.95
C PHE A 27 -16.11 4.75 -3.03
N PHE A 28 -15.01 5.51 -3.03
CA PHE A 28 -14.86 6.65 -3.93
C PHE A 28 -14.28 6.24 -5.29
N GLY A 29 -13.30 5.35 -5.28
CA GLY A 29 -12.64 4.89 -6.49
C GLY A 29 -13.49 3.90 -7.28
N GLY A 30 -14.21 3.00 -6.60
CA GLY A 30 -15.14 2.08 -7.25
C GLY A 30 -16.29 2.83 -7.93
N LEU A 31 -16.90 3.79 -7.23
CA LEU A 31 -17.92 4.67 -7.80
C LEU A 31 -17.40 5.47 -8.99
N ALA A 32 -16.22 6.09 -8.88
CA ALA A 32 -15.60 6.84 -9.98
C ALA A 32 -15.33 5.95 -11.20
N LYS A 33 -14.83 4.73 -10.98
CA LYS A 33 -14.60 3.75 -12.04
C LYS A 33 -15.90 3.39 -12.75
N HIS A 34 -16.95 3.09 -11.99
CA HIS A 34 -18.29 2.79 -12.54
C HIS A 34 -18.85 3.95 -13.36
N GLN A 35 -18.81 5.18 -12.82
CA GLN A 35 -19.28 6.38 -13.51
C GLN A 35 -18.58 6.62 -14.84
N VAL A 36 -17.26 6.40 -14.93
CA VAL A 36 -16.51 6.55 -16.17
C VAL A 36 -16.84 5.42 -17.16
N GLN A 37 -16.88 4.17 -16.70
CA GLN A 37 -17.16 3.02 -17.56
C GLN A 37 -18.59 3.03 -18.14
N CYS A 38 -19.54 3.61 -17.41
CA CYS A 38 -20.96 3.64 -17.77
C CYS A 38 -21.44 5.00 -18.31
N ARG A 39 -20.52 5.96 -18.50
CA ARG A 39 -20.86 7.29 -19.01
C ARG A 39 -21.53 7.18 -20.39
N GLY A 40 -22.75 7.69 -20.50
CA GLY A 40 -23.50 7.74 -21.77
C GLY A 40 -24.17 6.41 -22.18
N ARG A 41 -24.17 5.39 -21.33
CA ARG A 41 -24.94 4.15 -21.54
C ARG A 41 -26.29 4.24 -20.84
N SER A 42 -27.37 3.93 -21.54
CA SER A 42 -28.71 3.76 -20.97
C SER A 42 -28.95 2.30 -20.63
N PHE A 43 -29.59 2.03 -19.49
CA PHE A 43 -29.95 0.69 -19.05
C PHE A 43 -30.84 0.01 -20.10
N THR A 44 -30.39 -1.13 -20.63
CA THR A 44 -31.08 -1.84 -21.73
C THR A 44 -32.06 -2.91 -21.25
N GLY A 45 -32.13 -3.19 -19.95
CA GLY A 45 -33.01 -4.21 -19.37
C GLY A 45 -32.33 -5.54 -19.04
N ASP A 46 -31.11 -5.76 -19.53
CA ASP A 46 -30.25 -6.88 -19.14
C ASP A 46 -29.37 -6.51 -17.92
N PHE A 47 -28.79 -7.51 -17.24
CA PHE A 47 -27.70 -7.34 -16.28
C PHE A 47 -26.42 -6.89 -17.04
N ASP A 48 -26.48 -5.72 -17.66
CA ASP A 48 -25.34 -5.07 -18.31
C ASP A 48 -24.24 -4.82 -17.27
N ASP A 49 -22.99 -4.75 -17.71
CA ASP A 49 -21.82 -4.36 -16.89
C ASP A 49 -21.99 -3.04 -16.11
N CYS A 50 -23.06 -2.29 -16.42
CA CYS A 50 -23.44 -1.04 -15.78
C CYS A 50 -24.56 -1.16 -14.74
N PHE A 51 -25.18 -2.33 -14.57
CA PHE A 51 -26.10 -2.59 -13.49
C PHE A 51 -25.32 -2.64 -12.18
N ASN A 52 -25.50 -1.61 -11.36
CA ASN A 52 -24.73 -1.40 -10.14
C ASN A 52 -25.32 -2.25 -9.00
N ASP A 53 -25.22 -3.58 -9.11
CA ASP A 53 -25.54 -4.53 -8.02
C ASP A 53 -24.37 -4.59 -7.02
N TYR A 54 -23.99 -3.40 -6.56
CA TYR A 54 -22.87 -3.17 -5.67
C TYR A 54 -23.24 -3.75 -4.31
N ILE A 55 -22.79 -4.97 -3.99
CA ILE A 55 -23.04 -5.62 -2.69
C ILE A 55 -22.35 -4.76 -1.61
N PRO A 56 -23.09 -3.94 -0.84
CA PRO A 56 -22.49 -2.89 -0.02
C PRO A 56 -21.72 -3.45 1.18
N LEU A 57 -22.06 -4.68 1.59
CA LEU A 57 -21.59 -5.31 2.83
C LEU A 57 -20.06 -5.48 2.88
N LEU A 58 -19.46 -5.90 1.76
CA LEU A 58 -18.02 -6.18 1.73
C LEU A 58 -17.21 -4.87 1.73
N GLU A 59 -17.68 -3.84 1.03
CA GLU A 59 -17.04 -2.53 1.06
C GLU A 59 -17.24 -1.78 2.39
N LEU A 60 -18.44 -1.85 2.99
CA LEU A 60 -18.73 -1.31 4.31
C LEU A 60 -17.83 -1.90 5.40
N SER A 61 -17.39 -3.15 5.23
CA SER A 61 -16.48 -3.82 6.16
C SER A 61 -15.01 -3.47 5.95
N ALA A 62 -14.63 -2.87 4.81
CA ALA A 62 -13.22 -2.58 4.48
C ALA A 62 -12.52 -1.69 5.52
N PRO A 63 -13.15 -0.62 6.05
CA PRO A 63 -12.55 0.16 7.16
C PRO A 63 -12.32 -0.68 8.42
N LEU A 64 -13.23 -1.60 8.75
CA LEU A 64 -13.08 -2.49 9.92
C LEU A 64 -11.89 -3.43 9.74
N PHE A 65 -11.74 -4.04 8.57
CA PHE A 65 -10.60 -4.90 8.26
C PHE A 65 -9.27 -4.14 8.24
N VAL A 66 -9.26 -2.93 7.69
CA VAL A 66 -8.07 -2.07 7.67
C VAL A 66 -7.68 -1.66 9.09
N LEU A 67 -8.63 -1.33 9.95
CA LEU A 67 -8.37 -1.04 11.37
C LEU A 67 -7.87 -2.27 12.13
N ALA A 68 -8.50 -3.44 11.95
CA ALA A 68 -8.07 -4.69 12.57
C ALA A 68 -6.66 -5.09 12.12
N GLY A 69 -6.34 -4.88 10.83
CA GLY A 69 -5.03 -5.14 10.24
C GLY A 69 -3.98 -4.06 10.51
N LEU A 70 -4.36 -2.89 11.05
CA LEU A 70 -3.47 -1.73 11.18
C LEU A 70 -2.23 -2.07 12.00
N TYR A 71 -2.37 -2.75 13.13
CA TYR A 71 -1.22 -3.10 13.97
C TYR A 71 -0.22 -4.00 13.23
N ILE A 72 -0.73 -5.01 12.52
CA ILE A 72 0.09 -5.94 11.72
C ILE A 72 0.80 -5.17 10.61
N PHE A 73 0.07 -4.30 9.91
CA PHE A 73 0.63 -3.45 8.88
C PHE A 73 1.68 -2.48 9.42
N MET A 74 1.44 -1.86 10.59
CA MET A 74 2.41 -0.98 11.25
C MET A 74 3.71 -1.73 11.55
N ARG A 75 3.63 -2.98 12.04
CA ARG A 75 4.83 -3.79 12.25
C ARG A 75 5.58 -4.06 10.95
N LEU A 76 4.86 -4.38 9.87
CA LEU A 76 5.46 -4.57 8.55
C LEU A 76 6.11 -3.27 8.03
N ALA A 77 5.41 -2.14 8.10
CA ALA A 77 5.92 -0.84 7.66
C ALA A 77 7.18 -0.44 8.42
N PHE A 78 7.20 -0.66 9.74
CA PHE A 78 8.40 -0.41 10.54
C PHE A 78 9.51 -1.41 10.23
N ALA A 79 9.20 -2.67 9.91
CA ALA A 79 10.20 -3.65 9.49
C ALA A 79 10.87 -3.23 8.17
N ILE A 80 10.08 -2.88 7.16
CA ILE A 80 10.54 -2.49 5.81
C ILE A 80 11.44 -1.24 5.87
N TRP A 81 11.04 -0.24 6.65
CA TRP A 81 11.71 1.06 6.66
C TRP A 81 12.75 1.23 7.76
N SER A 82 12.79 0.37 8.77
CA SER A 82 13.79 0.49 9.84
C SER A 82 15.21 0.30 9.29
N PRO A 83 16.21 1.05 9.82
CA PRO A 83 17.61 0.66 9.69
C PRO A 83 17.87 -0.69 10.34
N GLU A 84 19.04 -1.26 10.04
CA GLU A 84 19.53 -2.44 10.75
C GLU A 84 19.55 -2.22 12.26
N PRO A 85 19.34 -3.28 13.07
CA PRO A 85 19.24 -3.18 14.52
C PRO A 85 20.39 -2.41 15.19
N GLY A 86 21.63 -2.64 14.77
CA GLY A 86 22.82 -1.97 15.31
C GLY A 86 22.95 -0.49 14.94
N ASN A 87 22.25 -0.04 13.89
CA ASN A 87 22.35 1.31 13.34
C ASN A 87 21.18 2.23 13.74
N ARG A 88 20.24 1.74 14.55
CA ARG A 88 19.07 2.49 15.01
C ARG A 88 19.44 3.44 16.16
N ARG A 89 19.35 4.75 15.94
CA ARG A 89 19.51 5.78 16.99
C ARG A 89 18.18 6.27 17.53
N MET A 90 17.10 6.14 16.75
CA MET A 90 15.75 6.49 17.15
C MET A 90 15.00 5.29 17.78
N ARG A 91 13.93 5.56 18.52
CA ARG A 91 13.04 4.50 19.02
C ARG A 91 12.23 3.88 17.88
N TRP A 92 12.60 2.66 17.49
CA TRP A 92 11.91 1.80 16.49
C TRP A 92 11.19 0.62 17.17
N ARG A 93 10.28 0.92 18.11
CA ARG A 93 9.66 -0.11 18.97
C ARG A 93 8.88 -1.20 18.23
N LEU A 94 8.36 -0.89 17.04
CA LEU A 94 7.57 -1.82 16.23
C LEU A 94 8.43 -2.59 15.21
N ALA A 95 9.68 -2.18 15.01
CA ALA A 95 10.60 -2.86 14.11
C ALA A 95 11.08 -4.17 14.76
N PRO A 96 11.37 -5.20 13.95
CA PRO A 96 11.86 -6.47 14.46
C PRO A 96 13.27 -6.33 15.04
N LYS A 97 13.60 -7.19 16.01
CA LYS A 97 14.93 -7.22 16.64
C LYS A 97 15.97 -7.81 15.69
N ASP A 98 15.59 -8.84 14.94
CA ASP A 98 16.39 -9.47 13.91
C ASP A 98 15.84 -9.10 12.54
N TYR A 99 16.73 -8.82 11.60
CA TYR A 99 16.33 -8.38 10.27
C TYR A 99 16.30 -9.57 9.30
N HIS A 100 15.32 -9.58 8.39
CA HIS A 100 15.09 -10.69 7.45
C HIS A 100 14.84 -10.17 6.03
N THR A 101 15.49 -10.78 5.04
CA THR A 101 15.30 -10.46 3.61
C THR A 101 13.85 -10.69 3.14
N GLY A 102 13.07 -11.52 3.86
CA GLY A 102 11.64 -11.73 3.61
C GLY A 102 10.81 -10.44 3.65
N TYR A 103 11.24 -9.40 4.38
CA TYR A 103 10.55 -8.10 4.37
C TYR A 103 10.63 -7.40 3.01
N ALA A 104 11.74 -7.57 2.29
CA ALA A 104 11.87 -7.05 0.93
C ALA A 104 10.91 -7.76 -0.03
N ALA A 105 10.78 -9.10 0.08
CA ALA A 105 9.85 -9.87 -0.73
C ALA A 105 8.38 -9.47 -0.49
N LEU A 106 7.99 -9.32 0.79
CA LEU A 106 6.67 -8.82 1.16
C LEU A 106 6.41 -7.42 0.61
N ALA A 107 7.41 -6.54 0.66
CA ALA A 107 7.31 -5.20 0.11
C ALA A 107 7.16 -5.21 -1.43
N VAL A 108 7.89 -6.06 -2.14
CA VAL A 108 7.70 -6.24 -3.60
C VAL A 108 6.29 -6.72 -3.92
N MET A 109 5.77 -7.72 -3.20
CA MET A 109 4.41 -8.21 -3.40
C MET A 109 3.37 -7.10 -3.15
N GLY A 110 3.53 -6.32 -2.07
CA GLY A 110 2.68 -5.16 -1.79
C GLY A 110 2.74 -4.11 -2.89
N GLY A 111 3.93 -3.84 -3.43
CA GLY A 111 4.14 -2.92 -4.55
C GLY A 111 3.46 -3.36 -5.84
N LEU A 112 3.62 -4.64 -6.20
CA LEU A 112 2.96 -5.23 -7.37
C LEU A 112 1.44 -5.21 -7.24
N TRP A 113 0.93 -5.55 -6.05
CA TRP A 113 -0.51 -5.50 -5.79
C TRP A 113 -1.07 -4.08 -5.89
N ALA A 114 -0.40 -3.09 -5.29
CA ALA A 114 -0.81 -1.69 -5.39
C ALA A 114 -0.73 -1.16 -6.84
N PHE A 115 0.30 -1.54 -7.59
CA PHE A 115 0.41 -1.19 -9.00
C PHE A 115 -0.73 -1.80 -9.83
N TRP A 116 -1.05 -3.08 -9.60
CA TRP A 116 -2.17 -3.74 -10.24
C TRP A 116 -3.50 -3.03 -9.94
N ARG A 117 -3.73 -2.60 -8.69
CA ARG A 117 -4.89 -1.78 -8.33
C ARG A 117 -4.96 -0.48 -9.13
N ALA A 118 -3.85 0.21 -9.35
CA ALA A 118 -3.81 1.41 -10.18
C ALA A 118 -4.20 1.13 -11.64
N ALA A 119 -3.71 0.00 -12.20
CA ALA A 119 -3.97 -0.39 -13.59
C ALA A 119 -5.45 -0.76 -13.87
N LEU A 120 -6.25 -1.02 -12.83
CA LEU A 120 -7.67 -1.35 -12.98
C LEU A 120 -8.58 -0.13 -13.20
N TYR A 121 -8.07 1.09 -13.03
CA TYR A 121 -8.85 2.31 -13.26
C TYR A 121 -8.74 2.74 -14.73
N PRO A 122 -9.85 3.17 -15.34
CA PRO A 122 -9.79 3.79 -16.67
C PRO A 122 -8.98 5.08 -16.61
N LEU A 123 -8.31 5.43 -17.71
CA LEU A 123 -7.57 6.69 -17.85
C LEU A 123 -8.56 7.84 -18.09
N ASP A 124 -9.06 8.45 -17.02
CA ASP A 124 -9.97 9.60 -17.03
C ASP A 124 -9.61 10.54 -15.86
N GLY A 125 -9.91 11.83 -16.00
CA GLY A 125 -9.62 12.82 -14.96
C GLY A 125 -10.33 12.54 -13.63
N VAL A 126 -11.50 11.90 -13.67
CA VAL A 126 -12.27 11.52 -12.47
C VAL A 126 -11.57 10.39 -11.70
N THR A 127 -10.90 9.47 -12.40
CA THR A 127 -10.23 8.31 -11.80
C THR A 127 -8.75 8.54 -11.49
N ALA A 128 -8.13 9.56 -12.09
CA ALA A 128 -6.72 9.91 -11.91
C ALA A 128 -6.26 10.04 -10.45
N PRO A 129 -7.02 10.64 -9.50
CA PRO A 129 -6.60 10.71 -8.10
C PRO A 129 -6.44 9.33 -7.45
N PHE A 130 -7.30 8.37 -7.78
CA PHE A 130 -7.25 7.01 -7.24
C PHE A 130 -6.09 6.21 -7.85
N MET A 131 -5.84 6.39 -9.16
CA MET A 131 -4.63 5.88 -9.80
C MET A 131 -3.38 6.41 -9.11
N GLY A 132 -3.32 7.73 -8.90
CA GLY A 132 -2.20 8.39 -8.24
C GLY A 132 -1.96 7.88 -6.82
N PHE A 133 -3.03 7.66 -6.04
CA PHE A 133 -2.94 7.04 -4.72
C PHE A 133 -2.28 5.66 -4.77
N TRP A 134 -2.79 4.76 -5.62
CA TRP A 134 -2.29 3.39 -5.72
C TRP A 134 -0.85 3.33 -6.26
N LEU A 135 -0.51 4.19 -7.22
CA LEU A 135 0.87 4.34 -7.70
C LEU A 135 1.80 4.89 -6.61
N GLY A 136 1.36 5.88 -5.84
CA GLY A 136 2.10 6.40 -4.70
C GLY A 136 2.36 5.32 -3.64
N PHE A 137 1.36 4.48 -3.38
CA PHE A 137 1.50 3.37 -2.44
C PHE A 137 2.43 2.26 -3.01
N ALA A 138 2.36 1.98 -4.31
CA ALA A 138 3.27 1.07 -4.98
C ALA A 138 4.73 1.55 -4.90
N ILE A 139 4.96 2.82 -5.19
CA ILE A 139 6.29 3.46 -5.07
C ILE A 139 6.79 3.37 -3.62
N TRP A 140 5.92 3.62 -2.63
CA TRP A 140 6.27 3.48 -1.22
C TRP A 140 6.73 2.06 -0.89
N PHE A 141 6.01 1.05 -1.36
CA PHE A 141 6.38 -0.35 -1.15
C PHE A 141 7.69 -0.72 -1.85
N LEU A 142 7.88 -0.34 -3.11
CA LEU A 142 9.07 -0.68 -3.89
C LEU A 142 10.33 0.05 -3.38
N ALA A 143 10.20 1.32 -2.98
CA ALA A 143 11.28 2.05 -2.32
C ALA A 143 11.63 1.43 -0.96
N GLY A 144 10.61 0.98 -0.22
CA GLY A 144 10.77 0.22 1.00
C GLY A 144 11.50 -1.11 0.76
N ALA A 145 11.11 -1.86 -0.28
CA ALA A 145 11.74 -3.13 -0.66
C ALA A 145 13.24 -2.97 -0.95
N TRP A 146 13.60 -1.89 -1.65
CA TRP A 146 14.99 -1.55 -1.91
C TRP A 146 15.76 -1.27 -0.61
N CYS A 147 15.21 -0.45 0.29
CA CYS A 147 15.83 -0.17 1.60
C CYS A 147 15.96 -1.43 2.44
N ALA A 148 14.94 -2.27 2.39
CA ALA A 148 14.85 -3.51 3.10
C ALA A 148 15.88 -4.55 2.60
N TRP A 149 16.07 -4.62 1.29
CA TRP A 149 17.05 -5.53 0.69
C TRP A 149 18.48 -5.10 1.05
N GLN A 150 18.79 -3.80 0.99
CA GLN A 150 20.10 -3.27 1.38
C GLN A 150 20.43 -3.60 2.84
N ALA A 151 19.50 -3.34 3.76
CA ALA A 151 19.71 -3.65 5.18
C ALA A 151 19.92 -5.16 5.45
N GLY A 152 19.32 -6.04 4.64
CA GLY A 152 19.55 -7.49 4.76
C GLY A 152 20.88 -7.96 4.17
N ALA A 153 21.34 -7.31 3.09
CA ALA A 153 22.63 -7.60 2.48
C ALA A 153 23.79 -7.17 3.39
N ASP A 154 23.67 -5.98 3.99
CA ASP A 154 24.65 -5.41 4.92
C ASP A 154 24.79 -6.29 6.19
N GLU A 155 23.67 -6.75 6.77
CA GLU A 155 23.68 -7.65 7.92
C GLU A 155 24.34 -9.01 7.59
N ALA A 156 24.06 -9.58 6.42
CA ALA A 156 24.67 -10.84 5.99
C ALA A 156 26.20 -10.71 5.84
N SER A 157 26.69 -9.60 5.30
CA SER A 157 28.13 -9.32 5.17
C SER A 157 28.81 -9.13 6.52
N SER A 158 28.12 -8.61 7.54
CA SER A 158 28.71 -8.40 8.87
C SER A 158 28.95 -9.69 9.67
N ARG A 159 28.33 -10.80 9.24
CA ARG A 159 28.39 -12.11 9.92
C ARG A 159 29.41 -13.08 9.31
N THR A 160 30.02 -12.73 8.17
CA THR A 160 31.07 -13.50 7.47
C THR A 160 32.44 -12.89 7.72
#